data_AF-A0A7S2M2J5-F1
#
_entry.id   AF-A0A7S2M2J5-F1
#
_cell.length_a   1.000
_cell.length_b   1.000
_cell.length_c   1.000
_cell.angle_alpha   90.00
_cell.angle_beta   90.00
_cell.angle_gamma   90.00
#
_symmetry.space_group_name_H-M   'P 1'
#
loop_
_entity.id
_entity.type
_entity.pdbx_description
1 polymer ?
#
loop_
_entity_poly.entity_id
_entity_poly.type
_entity_poly.pdbx_seq_one_letter_code
_entity_poly.pdbx_strand_id
1 'polypeptide(L)'
;DFLSDVFIRSSEVSNGPLAIVFQGVRLTRVLRVFRLLRMLKRLYVLAYGFLLAAVAVFWVTILMAFGLYICALVLVRTLGSTPEDQPDAEFLNTRFGNIREAMFSLFMLLVNPDLHIYKASMGNNPALIVFIVLFVIFGSFGMIALLTGVISEAMFEKNILRSDESRREYEAMLRKIAHSSGVLFDTLPNLGEKGEATREDLLKLVPRVARVFESHGLPYTKHDLTCMLKLMDTDASGNINKLEFCRGILQIAEEVRPVLVMELHYDSMAYFKKRMSRCESRLRSLSVHIKSVFSLMN
;
A
#
# COMPACT_ATOMS: atom_id res chain seq x y z
N ASP A 1 -7.47 32.30 38.59
CA ASP A 1 -6.48 32.11 39.66
C ASP A 1 -5.62 30.86 39.47
N PHE A 2 -6.17 29.69 39.17
CA PHE A 2 -5.34 28.48 38.95
C PHE A 2 -4.56 28.46 37.61
N LEU A 3 -5.07 29.12 36.57
CA LEU A 3 -4.42 29.17 35.24
C LEU A 3 -3.41 30.32 35.10
N SER A 4 -3.54 31.36 35.91
CA SER A 4 -2.54 32.44 36.00
C SER A 4 -1.30 31.97 36.76
N ASP A 5 -1.47 31.13 37.79
CA ASP A 5 -0.35 30.57 38.56
C ASP A 5 0.48 29.55 37.77
N VAL A 6 -0.12 28.86 36.78
CA VAL A 6 0.61 27.96 35.88
C VAL A 6 1.46 28.74 34.88
N PHE A 7 1.03 29.94 34.47
CA PHE A 7 1.74 30.75 33.48
C PHE A 7 2.83 31.63 34.08
N ILE A 8 2.71 32.03 35.36
CA ILE A 8 3.69 32.88 36.02
C ILE A 8 4.86 32.07 36.62
N ARG A 9 4.68 30.77 36.86
CA ARG A 9 5.76 29.92 37.42
C ARG A 9 6.75 29.37 36.37
N SER A 10 6.58 29.66 35.08
CA SER A 10 7.52 29.23 34.04
C SER A 10 8.66 30.22 33.76
N SER A 11 8.73 31.38 34.43
CA SER A 11 9.77 32.39 34.17
C SER A 11 10.97 32.37 35.11
N GLU A 12 11.03 31.46 36.09
CA GLU A 12 12.23 31.29 36.92
C GLU A 12 12.45 29.82 37.24
N VAL A 13 13.29 29.14 36.46
CA VAL A 13 14.42 28.32 36.94
C VAL A 13 15.29 27.98 35.74
N SER A 14 16.58 28.21 35.93
CA SER A 14 17.69 28.05 35.00
C SER A 14 17.68 26.79 34.14
N ASN A 15 17.94 27.00 32.86
CA ASN A 15 18.75 26.19 31.95
C ASN A 15 19.32 24.89 32.55
N GLY A 16 18.61 23.79 32.29
CA GLY A 16 19.20 22.46 32.20
C GLY A 16 18.77 21.85 30.87
N PRO A 17 19.67 21.58 29.91
CA PRO A 17 19.38 20.81 28.69
C PRO A 17 18.67 19.48 29.00
N LEU A 18 18.85 18.97 30.23
CA LEU A 18 18.31 17.72 30.73
C LEU A 18 16.79 17.72 30.93
N ALA A 19 16.14 18.83 31.30
CA ALA A 19 14.70 18.84 31.55
C ALA A 19 13.87 18.67 30.25
N ILE A 20 14.33 19.31 29.16
CA ILE A 20 13.78 19.14 27.81
C ILE A 20 14.01 17.70 27.32
N VAL A 21 15.17 17.11 27.64
CA VAL A 21 15.49 15.70 27.33
C VAL A 21 14.56 14.73 28.08
N PHE A 22 14.31 14.94 29.37
CA PHE A 22 13.40 14.09 30.15
C PHE A 22 11.94 14.18 29.69
N GLN A 23 11.48 15.36 29.25
CA GLN A 23 10.17 15.52 28.61
C GLN A 23 10.11 14.80 27.24
N GLY A 24 11.18 14.86 26.45
CA GLY A 24 11.32 14.11 25.19
C GLY A 24 11.32 12.58 25.36
N VAL A 25 11.93 12.06 26.43
CA VAL A 25 11.91 10.61 26.74
C VAL A 25 10.49 10.11 27.05
N ARG A 26 9.62 10.95 27.61
CA ARG A 26 8.22 10.59 27.87
C ARG A 26 7.40 10.49 26.58
N LEU A 27 7.64 11.40 25.62
CA LEU A 27 7.01 11.35 24.28
C LEU A 27 7.50 10.18 23.43
N THR A 28 8.78 9.79 23.53
CA THR A 28 9.31 8.63 22.78
C THR A 28 8.67 7.30 23.20
N ARG A 29 8.27 7.14 24.47
CA ARG A 29 7.49 5.96 24.92
C ARG A 29 6.11 5.90 24.25
N VAL A 30 5.40 7.02 24.17
CA VAL A 30 4.08 7.11 23.52
C VAL A 30 4.20 6.83 22.02
N LEU A 31 5.22 7.39 21.36
CA LEU A 31 5.54 7.10 19.96
C LEU A 31 5.93 5.65 19.71
N ARG A 32 6.66 5.00 20.64
CA ARG A 32 6.96 3.56 20.57
C ARG A 32 5.70 2.72 20.64
N VAL A 33 4.78 3.01 21.56
CA VAL A 33 3.51 2.27 21.70
C VAL A 33 2.65 2.46 20.46
N PHE A 34 2.56 3.67 19.91
CA PHE A 34 1.87 3.92 18.65
C PHE A 34 2.50 3.19 17.46
N ARG A 35 3.84 3.14 17.39
CA ARG A 35 4.58 2.37 16.37
C ARG A 35 4.36 0.86 16.54
N LEU A 36 4.28 0.37 17.78
CA LEU A 36 4.02 -1.04 18.10
C LEU A 36 2.58 -1.45 17.77
N LEU A 37 1.59 -0.60 18.07
CA LEU A 37 0.19 -0.79 17.68
C LEU A 37 0.02 -0.79 16.16
N ARG A 38 0.76 0.07 15.44
CA ARG A 38 0.77 0.09 13.97
C ARG A 38 1.45 -1.16 13.38
N MET A 39 2.50 -1.68 14.02
CA MET A 39 3.13 -2.96 13.67
C MET A 39 2.20 -4.15 13.94
N LEU A 40 1.49 -4.17 15.07
CA LEU A 40 0.48 -5.20 15.40
C LEU A 40 -0.66 -5.22 14.39
N LYS A 41 -1.13 -4.05 13.91
CA LYS A 41 -2.11 -3.99 12.82
C LYS A 41 -1.57 -4.59 11.52
N ARG A 42 -0.33 -4.28 11.14
CA ARG A 42 0.30 -4.85 9.93
C ARG A 42 0.52 -6.37 10.07
N LEU A 43 0.94 -6.84 11.24
CA LEU A 43 1.11 -8.25 11.54
C LEU A 43 -0.22 -9.00 11.56
N TYR A 44 -1.27 -8.39 12.12
CA TYR A 44 -2.63 -8.95 12.12
C TYR A 44 -3.18 -9.13 10.70
N VAL A 45 -2.97 -8.15 9.82
CA VAL A 45 -3.38 -8.26 8.41
C VAL A 45 -2.64 -9.41 7.72
N LEU A 46 -1.34 -9.55 7.96
CA LEU A 46 -0.54 -10.64 7.42
C LEU A 46 -0.96 -12.02 7.98
N ALA A 47 -1.16 -12.11 9.29
CA ALA A 47 -1.61 -13.33 9.97
C ALA A 47 -3.01 -13.75 9.52
N TYR A 48 -3.92 -12.80 9.32
CA TYR A 48 -5.24 -13.05 8.76
C TYR A 48 -5.15 -13.57 7.31
N GLY A 49 -4.26 -13.00 6.49
CA GLY A 49 -3.97 -13.51 5.15
C GLY A 49 -3.43 -14.94 5.17
N PHE A 50 -2.54 -15.25 6.11
CA PHE A 50 -2.00 -16.60 6.30
C PHE A 50 -3.08 -17.61 6.74
N LEU A 51 -3.92 -17.26 7.72
CA LEU A 51 -5.03 -18.11 8.17
C LEU A 51 -5.98 -18.45 7.02
N LEU A 52 -6.22 -17.48 6.15
CA LEU A 52 -7.07 -17.70 5.00
C LEU A 52 -6.41 -18.61 3.95
N ALA A 53 -5.12 -18.40 3.66
CA ALA A 53 -4.36 -19.31 2.80
C ALA A 53 -4.34 -20.74 3.38
N ALA A 54 -4.27 -20.88 4.71
CA ALA A 54 -4.32 -22.18 5.38
C ALA A 54 -5.64 -22.94 5.13
N VAL A 55 -6.78 -22.24 5.01
CA VAL A 55 -8.06 -22.87 4.63
C VAL A 55 -8.01 -23.42 3.22
N ALA A 56 -7.44 -22.68 2.26
CA ALA A 56 -7.29 -23.16 0.89
C ALA A 56 -6.35 -24.37 0.81
N VAL A 57 -5.21 -24.31 1.50
CA VAL A 57 -4.26 -25.44 1.61
C VAL A 57 -4.93 -26.66 2.25
N PHE A 58 -5.78 -26.47 3.26
CA PHE A 58 -6.51 -27.57 3.90
C PHE A 58 -7.43 -28.32 2.93
N TRP A 59 -8.11 -27.63 2.02
CA TRP A 59 -8.93 -28.30 1.00
C TRP A 59 -8.08 -29.04 -0.03
N VAL A 60 -6.94 -28.46 -0.43
CA VAL A 60 -5.98 -29.12 -1.34
C VAL A 60 -5.40 -30.38 -0.71
N THR A 61 -5.05 -30.35 0.58
CA THR A 61 -4.53 -31.54 1.27
C THR A 61 -5.57 -32.64 1.39
N ILE A 62 -6.86 -32.30 1.60
CA ILE A 62 -7.96 -33.28 1.58
C ILE A 62 -8.09 -33.94 0.21
N LEU A 63 -8.12 -33.14 -0.87
CA LEU A 63 -8.21 -33.65 -2.23
C LEU A 63 -7.06 -34.63 -2.54
N MET A 64 -5.89 -34.35 -1.98
CA MET A 64 -4.70 -35.16 -2.19
C MET A 64 -4.64 -36.40 -1.33
N ALA A 65 -5.11 -36.35 -0.10
CA ALA A 65 -5.31 -37.55 0.69
C ALA A 65 -6.26 -38.52 -0.03
N PHE A 66 -7.29 -38.01 -0.71
CA PHE A 66 -8.19 -38.81 -1.52
C PHE A 66 -7.51 -39.41 -2.77
N GLY A 67 -6.71 -38.62 -3.49
CA GLY A 67 -5.90 -39.12 -4.62
C GLY A 67 -4.92 -40.21 -4.20
N LEU A 68 -4.19 -40.01 -3.09
CA LEU A 68 -3.30 -41.00 -2.50
C LEU A 68 -4.03 -42.29 -2.11
N TYR A 69 -5.25 -42.18 -1.57
CA TYR A 69 -6.07 -43.33 -1.23
C TYR A 69 -6.45 -44.17 -2.45
N ILE A 70 -6.86 -43.53 -3.56
CA ILE A 70 -7.18 -44.24 -4.81
C ILE A 70 -5.94 -44.94 -5.36
N CYS A 71 -4.80 -44.23 -5.45
CA CYS A 71 -3.54 -44.80 -5.91
C CYS A 71 -3.08 -45.97 -5.04
N ALA A 72 -3.21 -45.84 -3.71
CA ALA A 72 -2.88 -46.90 -2.76
C ALA A 72 -3.79 -48.13 -2.95
N LEU A 73 -5.10 -47.91 -3.14
CA LEU A 73 -6.06 -49.00 -3.38
C LEU A 73 -5.71 -49.78 -4.65
N VAL A 74 -5.34 -49.08 -5.72
CA VAL A 74 -4.91 -49.71 -6.98
C VAL A 74 -3.65 -50.55 -6.75
N LEU A 75 -2.63 -50.01 -6.09
CA LEU A 75 -1.37 -50.73 -5.82
C LEU A 75 -1.56 -51.95 -4.91
N VAL A 76 -2.36 -51.84 -3.85
CA VAL A 76 -2.67 -52.98 -2.97
C VAL A 76 -3.40 -54.08 -3.75
N ARG A 77 -4.33 -53.69 -4.65
CA ARG A 77 -5.07 -54.65 -5.48
C ARG A 77 -4.21 -55.32 -6.55
N THR A 78 -3.23 -54.62 -7.12
CA THR A 78 -2.39 -55.15 -8.21
C THR A 78 -1.14 -55.86 -7.73
N LEU A 79 -0.52 -55.39 -6.63
CA LEU A 79 0.78 -55.87 -6.14
C LEU A 79 0.68 -56.59 -4.79
N GLY A 80 -0.35 -56.31 -3.97
CA GLY A 80 -0.55 -56.94 -2.66
C GLY A 80 -1.04 -58.39 -2.72
N SER A 81 -1.21 -58.97 -3.91
CA SER A 81 -1.56 -60.39 -4.13
C SER A 81 -0.50 -61.14 -4.95
N THR A 82 0.72 -60.61 -5.02
CA THR A 82 1.81 -61.26 -5.75
C THR A 82 2.23 -62.56 -5.03
N PRO A 83 2.36 -63.70 -5.73
CA PRO A 83 2.78 -64.96 -5.12
C PRO A 83 4.15 -64.85 -4.44
N GLU A 84 4.35 -65.56 -3.32
CA GLU A 84 5.59 -65.56 -2.51
C GLU A 84 6.85 -66.02 -3.28
N ASP A 85 6.71 -66.59 -4.47
CA ASP A 85 7.80 -67.07 -5.32
C ASP A 85 8.65 -65.97 -5.98
N GLN A 86 8.27 -64.68 -5.88
CA GLN A 86 9.09 -63.58 -6.39
C GLN A 86 10.05 -63.04 -5.32
N PRO A 87 11.33 -62.79 -5.65
CA PRO A 87 12.33 -62.28 -4.70
C PRO A 87 11.99 -60.89 -4.14
N ASP A 88 11.06 -60.16 -4.78
CA ASP A 88 10.60 -58.83 -4.36
C ASP A 88 9.28 -58.86 -3.58
N ALA A 89 8.66 -60.03 -3.40
CA ALA A 89 7.33 -60.17 -2.79
C ALA A 89 7.32 -59.67 -1.33
N GLU A 90 8.40 -59.89 -0.57
CA GLU A 90 8.52 -59.43 0.82
C GLU A 90 8.59 -57.90 0.92
N PHE A 91 9.34 -57.25 0.03
CA PHE A 91 9.42 -55.79 -0.04
C PHE A 91 8.10 -55.16 -0.49
N LEU A 92 7.45 -55.74 -1.50
CA LEU A 92 6.16 -55.27 -2.01
C LEU A 92 5.03 -55.49 -1.00
N ASN A 93 4.98 -56.61 -0.29
CA ASN A 93 3.98 -56.83 0.77
C ASN A 93 4.19 -55.91 1.97
N THR A 94 5.43 -55.60 2.34
CA THR A 94 5.71 -54.70 3.47
C THR A 94 5.29 -53.25 3.17
N ARG A 95 5.39 -52.82 1.91
CA ARG A 95 5.09 -51.43 1.49
C ARG A 95 3.69 -51.26 0.91
N PHE A 96 3.14 -52.29 0.27
CA PHE A 96 1.88 -52.28 -0.46
C PHE A 96 0.90 -53.39 -0.03
N GLY A 97 1.16 -54.11 1.07
CA GLY A 97 0.25 -55.14 1.57
C GLY A 97 -1.01 -54.56 2.21
N ASN A 98 -0.90 -53.42 2.89
CA ASN A 98 -2.04 -52.71 3.47
C ASN A 98 -2.23 -51.32 2.86
N ILE A 99 -3.49 -50.87 2.77
CA ILE A 99 -3.84 -49.54 2.27
C ILE A 99 -3.11 -48.44 3.05
N ARG A 100 -2.99 -48.56 4.38
CA ARG A 100 -2.30 -47.57 5.24
C ARG A 100 -0.82 -47.46 4.90
N GLU A 101 -0.14 -48.59 4.71
CA GLU A 101 1.29 -48.65 4.38
C GLU A 101 1.55 -48.17 2.95
N ALA A 102 0.66 -48.52 2.02
CA ALA A 102 0.70 -48.05 0.63
C ALA A 102 0.50 -46.53 0.56
N MET A 103 -0.47 -45.98 1.30
CA MET A 103 -0.68 -44.54 1.39
C MET A 103 0.54 -43.81 1.96
N PHE A 104 1.16 -44.34 3.02
CA PHE A 104 2.36 -43.75 3.61
C PHE A 104 3.57 -43.82 2.66
N SER A 105 3.75 -44.94 1.96
CA SER A 105 4.82 -45.12 0.97
C SER A 105 4.65 -44.17 -0.23
N LEU A 106 3.41 -44.00 -0.72
CA LEU A 106 3.09 -43.02 -1.77
C LEU A 106 3.25 -41.57 -1.30
N PHE A 107 2.88 -41.27 -0.06
CA PHE A 107 3.14 -39.95 0.53
C PHE A 107 4.65 -39.65 0.64
N MET A 108 5.45 -40.64 1.05
CA MET A 108 6.91 -40.51 1.09
C MET A 108 7.48 -40.25 -0.31
N LEU A 109 6.99 -40.99 -1.32
CA LEU A 109 7.37 -40.81 -2.72
C LEU A 109 6.92 -39.45 -3.29
N LEU A 110 5.79 -38.92 -2.80
CA LEU A 110 5.28 -37.60 -3.17
C LEU A 110 6.20 -36.47 -2.66
N VAL A 111 6.62 -36.56 -1.39
CA VAL A 111 7.45 -35.54 -0.72
C VAL A 111 8.91 -35.63 -1.15
N ASN A 112 9.43 -36.84 -1.28
CA ASN A 112 10.79 -37.11 -1.71
C ASN A 112 10.76 -38.22 -2.76
N PRO A 113 10.82 -37.88 -4.06
CA PRO A 113 10.77 -38.85 -5.14
C PRO A 113 12.10 -39.63 -5.26
N ASP A 114 12.32 -40.57 -4.34
CA ASP A 114 13.46 -41.48 -4.36
C ASP A 114 13.11 -42.79 -5.07
N LEU A 115 13.55 -42.90 -6.33
CA LEU A 115 13.36 -44.07 -7.17
C LEU A 115 14.36 -45.19 -6.85
N HIS A 116 15.43 -44.92 -6.10
CA HIS A 116 16.49 -45.90 -5.82
C HIS A 116 15.96 -47.06 -4.99
N ILE A 117 15.06 -46.77 -4.06
CA ILE A 117 14.46 -47.76 -3.15
C ILE A 117 13.61 -48.78 -3.93
N TYR A 118 13.02 -48.39 -5.05
CA TYR A 118 12.17 -49.24 -5.88
C TYR A 118 12.95 -49.97 -6.98
N LYS A 119 14.25 -49.71 -7.13
CA LYS A 119 15.07 -50.23 -8.24
C LYS A 119 15.12 -51.75 -8.29
N ALA A 120 15.09 -52.41 -7.13
CA ALA A 120 15.01 -53.88 -7.04
C ALA A 120 13.69 -54.40 -7.63
N SER A 121 12.55 -53.88 -7.18
CA SER A 121 11.22 -54.31 -7.65
C SER A 121 10.84 -53.82 -9.05
N MET A 122 11.51 -52.79 -9.58
CA MET A 122 11.26 -52.26 -10.92
C MET A 122 11.69 -53.24 -12.04
N GLY A 123 12.70 -54.09 -11.80
CA GLY A 123 13.19 -55.04 -12.80
C GLY A 123 12.17 -56.10 -13.22
N ASN A 124 11.25 -56.46 -12.33
CA ASN A 124 10.32 -57.57 -12.52
C ASN A 124 8.93 -57.14 -13.02
N ASN A 125 8.55 -55.85 -12.89
CA ASN A 125 7.22 -55.36 -13.24
C ASN A 125 7.27 -54.01 -14.00
N PRO A 126 7.26 -54.00 -15.35
CA PRO A 126 7.32 -52.76 -16.13
C PRO A 126 6.10 -51.84 -15.93
N ALA A 127 4.94 -52.40 -15.61
CA ALA A 127 3.73 -51.63 -15.28
C ALA A 127 3.91 -50.78 -14.01
N LEU A 128 4.68 -51.28 -13.03
CA LEU A 128 4.99 -50.57 -11.79
C LEU A 128 5.92 -49.38 -12.05
N ILE A 129 6.89 -49.51 -12.96
CA ILE A 129 7.75 -48.41 -13.40
C ILE A 129 6.91 -47.28 -13.98
N VAL A 130 6.03 -47.60 -14.94
CA VAL A 130 5.19 -46.60 -15.61
C VAL A 130 4.28 -45.90 -14.60
N PHE A 131 3.67 -46.66 -13.68
CA PHE A 131 2.84 -46.10 -12.62
C PHE A 131 3.62 -45.15 -11.70
N ILE A 132 4.79 -45.56 -11.20
CA ILE A 132 5.63 -44.75 -10.30
C ILE A 132 6.10 -43.47 -10.99
N VAL A 133 6.56 -43.55 -12.24
CA VAL A 133 7.02 -42.38 -13.00
C VAL A 133 5.87 -41.40 -13.23
N LEU A 134 4.70 -41.88 -13.67
CA LEU A 134 3.52 -41.04 -13.82
C LEU A 134 3.09 -40.43 -12.48
N PHE A 135 3.12 -41.20 -11.39
CA PHE A 135 2.80 -40.71 -10.06
C PHE A 135 3.79 -39.65 -9.58
N VAL A 136 5.09 -39.76 -9.86
CA VAL A 136 6.07 -38.72 -9.50
C VAL A 136 5.83 -37.45 -10.30
N ILE A 137 5.50 -37.55 -11.60
CA ILE A 137 5.23 -36.39 -12.45
C ILE A 137 3.95 -35.67 -12.00
N PHE A 138 2.83 -36.39 -11.92
CA PHE A 138 1.53 -35.78 -11.57
C PHE A 138 1.39 -35.51 -10.08
N GLY A 139 1.91 -36.40 -9.25
CA GLY A 139 1.91 -36.28 -7.80
C GLY A 139 2.91 -35.23 -7.37
N SER A 140 4.22 -35.48 -7.42
CA SER A 140 5.22 -34.60 -6.78
C SER A 140 5.28 -33.22 -7.45
N PHE A 141 5.52 -33.16 -8.77
CA PHE A 141 5.61 -31.87 -9.48
C PHE A 141 4.25 -31.20 -9.62
N GLY A 142 3.21 -31.96 -9.98
CA GLY A 142 1.85 -31.42 -10.06
C GLY A 142 1.36 -30.87 -8.71
N MET A 143 1.72 -31.50 -7.59
CA MET A 143 1.36 -31.01 -6.27
C MET A 143 2.03 -29.72 -5.88
N ILE A 144 3.34 -29.65 -6.08
CA ILE A 144 4.10 -28.44 -5.77
C ILE A 144 3.54 -27.30 -6.61
N ALA A 145 3.21 -27.54 -7.88
CA ALA A 145 2.58 -26.57 -8.76
C ALA A 145 1.18 -26.15 -8.28
N LEU A 146 0.30 -27.10 -7.94
CA LEU A 146 -1.06 -26.81 -7.46
C LEU A 146 -1.05 -26.07 -6.13
N LEU A 147 -0.24 -26.51 -5.17
CA LEU A 147 -0.13 -25.89 -3.85
C LEU A 147 0.45 -24.46 -3.97
N THR A 148 1.46 -24.26 -4.81
CA THR A 148 2.00 -22.92 -5.09
C THR A 148 0.96 -22.04 -5.78
N GLY A 149 0.21 -22.58 -6.74
CA GLY A 149 -0.86 -21.89 -7.45
C GLY A 149 -1.96 -21.40 -6.51
N VAL A 150 -2.55 -22.30 -5.73
CA VAL A 150 -3.64 -21.99 -4.79
C VAL A 150 -3.18 -21.03 -3.68
N ILE A 151 -1.96 -21.19 -3.16
CA ILE A 151 -1.40 -20.25 -2.18
C ILE A 151 -1.21 -18.87 -2.81
N SER A 152 -0.68 -18.79 -4.03
CA SER A 152 -0.50 -17.51 -4.70
C SER A 152 -1.84 -16.80 -4.94
N GLU A 153 -2.86 -17.51 -5.41
CA GLU A 153 -4.19 -16.95 -5.66
C GLU A 153 -4.85 -16.45 -4.37
N ALA A 154 -4.86 -17.28 -3.32
CA ALA A 154 -5.42 -16.92 -2.02
C ALA A 154 -4.69 -15.73 -1.37
N MET A 155 -3.37 -15.61 -1.59
CA MET A 155 -2.56 -14.50 -1.08
C MET A 155 -2.79 -13.21 -1.87
N PHE A 156 -2.82 -13.27 -3.20
CA PHE A 156 -2.93 -12.09 -4.05
C PHE A 156 -4.34 -11.48 -4.04
N GLU A 157 -5.39 -12.30 -4.13
CA GLU A 157 -6.76 -11.79 -4.19
C GLU A 157 -7.10 -10.98 -2.95
N LYS A 158 -6.75 -11.49 -1.76
CA LYS A 158 -7.15 -10.86 -0.48
C LYS A 158 -6.26 -9.68 -0.07
N ASN A 159 -4.98 -9.68 -0.44
CA ASN A 159 -4.11 -8.51 -0.20
C ASN A 159 -4.44 -7.37 -1.15
N ILE A 160 -4.70 -7.65 -2.43
CA ILE A 160 -5.03 -6.62 -3.42
C ILE A 160 -6.40 -6.01 -3.09
N LEU A 161 -7.41 -6.82 -2.77
CA LEU A 161 -8.74 -6.32 -2.44
C LEU A 161 -8.72 -5.41 -1.21
N ARG A 162 -7.99 -5.76 -0.15
CA ARG A 162 -7.87 -4.90 1.04
C ARG A 162 -7.07 -3.62 0.79
N SER A 163 -5.99 -3.72 0.02
CA SER A 163 -5.23 -2.53 -0.40
C SER A 163 -6.09 -1.60 -1.26
N ASP A 164 -6.89 -2.16 -2.16
CA ASP A 164 -7.73 -1.38 -3.06
C ASP A 164 -8.95 -0.78 -2.36
N GLU A 165 -9.57 -1.50 -1.43
CA GLU A 165 -10.68 -0.98 -0.62
C GLU A 165 -10.24 0.19 0.25
N SER A 166 -9.10 0.07 0.95
CA SER A 166 -8.55 1.20 1.72
C SER A 166 -8.17 2.40 0.83
N ARG A 167 -7.69 2.15 -0.39
CA ARG A 167 -7.41 3.21 -1.37
C ARG A 167 -8.70 3.87 -1.87
N ARG A 168 -9.74 3.09 -2.16
CA ARG A 168 -11.06 3.61 -2.59
C ARG A 168 -11.73 4.42 -1.50
N GLU A 169 -11.69 3.96 -0.25
CA GLU A 169 -12.20 4.71 0.89
C GLU A 169 -11.47 6.04 1.06
N TYR A 170 -10.15 6.02 0.93
CA TYR A 170 -9.31 7.21 0.98
C TYR A 170 -9.62 8.20 -0.17
N GLU A 171 -9.72 7.72 -1.41
CA GLU A 171 -10.12 8.54 -2.56
C GLU A 171 -11.53 9.11 -2.41
N ALA A 172 -12.47 8.32 -1.88
CA ALA A 172 -13.83 8.78 -1.61
C ALA A 172 -13.85 9.86 -0.52
N MET A 173 -13.03 9.73 0.52
CA MET A 173 -12.83 10.76 1.53
C MET A 173 -12.29 12.05 0.91
N LEU A 174 -11.24 11.96 0.09
CA LEU A 174 -10.67 13.13 -0.61
C LEU A 174 -11.69 13.80 -1.52
N ARG A 175 -12.49 13.05 -2.28
CA ARG A 175 -13.57 13.59 -3.11
C ARG A 175 -14.62 14.35 -2.28
N LYS A 176 -15.00 13.82 -1.11
CA LYS A 176 -15.94 14.50 -0.18
C LYS A 176 -15.36 15.81 0.34
N ILE A 177 -14.07 15.83 0.67
CA ILE A 177 -13.36 17.04 1.11
C ILE A 177 -13.32 18.07 -0.03
N ALA A 178 -12.93 17.66 -1.24
CA ALA A 178 -12.90 18.55 -2.40
C ALA A 178 -14.27 19.17 -2.70
N HIS A 179 -15.32 18.34 -2.68
CA HIS A 179 -16.69 18.79 -2.89
C HIS A 179 -17.13 19.79 -1.80
N SER A 180 -16.89 19.46 -0.53
CA SER A 180 -17.23 20.34 0.59
C SER A 180 -16.49 21.67 0.52
N SER A 181 -15.20 21.64 0.14
CA SER A 181 -14.37 22.83 -0.09
C SER A 181 -14.90 23.68 -1.22
N GLY A 182 -15.30 23.06 -2.34
CA GLY A 182 -15.89 23.75 -3.48
C GLY A 182 -17.19 24.46 -3.12
N VAL A 183 -18.06 23.81 -2.35
CA VAL A 183 -19.30 24.43 -1.83
C VAL A 183 -18.97 25.60 -0.89
N LEU A 184 -17.96 25.48 -0.04
CA LEU A 184 -17.53 26.58 0.82
C LEU A 184 -17.03 27.78 0.01
N PHE A 185 -16.33 27.55 -1.09
CA PHE A 185 -15.87 28.61 -1.99
C PHE A 185 -17.05 29.35 -2.65
N ASP A 186 -18.08 28.62 -3.09
CA ASP A 186 -19.27 29.21 -3.71
C ASP A 186 -20.09 30.09 -2.74
N THR A 187 -19.88 29.98 -1.42
CA THR A 187 -20.54 30.85 -0.43
C THR A 187 -19.92 32.25 -0.30
N LEU A 188 -18.84 32.53 -1.02
CA LEU A 188 -18.19 33.84 -0.98
C LEU A 188 -19.01 34.89 -1.76
N PRO A 189 -19.40 36.01 -1.13
CA PRO A 189 -20.27 37.01 -1.76
C PRO A 189 -19.53 37.94 -2.75
N ASN A 190 -18.20 38.05 -2.64
CA ASN A 190 -17.39 39.01 -3.38
C ASN A 190 -16.38 38.29 -4.29
N LEU A 191 -16.90 37.53 -5.25
CA LEU A 191 -16.06 36.97 -6.31
C LEU A 191 -15.83 38.07 -7.36
N GLY A 192 -14.58 38.26 -7.81
CA GLY A 192 -14.28 39.20 -8.89
C GLY A 192 -14.99 38.80 -10.20
N GLU A 193 -14.92 39.64 -11.24
CA GLU A 193 -15.55 39.38 -12.54
C GLU A 193 -15.18 38.02 -13.18
N LYS A 194 -14.05 37.43 -12.75
CA LYS A 194 -13.54 36.13 -13.20
C LYS A 194 -13.89 34.94 -12.29
N GLY A 195 -14.66 35.16 -11.22
CA GLY A 195 -14.93 34.10 -10.22
C GLY A 195 -13.72 33.80 -9.32
N GLU A 196 -12.81 34.76 -9.17
CA GLU A 196 -11.61 34.65 -8.35
C GLU A 196 -11.83 35.31 -6.98
N ALA A 197 -11.27 34.73 -5.93
CA ALA A 197 -11.34 35.24 -4.56
C ALA A 197 -9.99 35.81 -4.12
N THR A 198 -10.04 36.89 -3.33
CA THR A 198 -8.84 37.44 -2.70
C THR A 198 -8.38 36.57 -1.53
N ARG A 199 -7.10 36.68 -1.16
CA ARG A 199 -6.53 35.95 -0.01
C ARG A 199 -7.25 36.29 1.31
N GLU A 200 -7.71 37.53 1.46
CA GLU A 200 -8.43 38.01 2.64
C GLU A 200 -9.82 37.36 2.78
N ASP A 201 -10.52 37.16 1.66
CA ASP A 201 -11.81 36.48 1.67
C ASP A 201 -11.67 34.99 1.93
N LEU A 202 -10.62 34.36 1.39
CA LEU A 202 -10.31 32.95 1.66
C LEU A 202 -9.87 32.69 3.11
N LEU A 203 -9.21 33.65 3.76
CA LEU A 203 -8.88 33.55 5.19
C LEU A 203 -10.14 33.40 6.07
N LYS A 204 -11.28 33.98 5.67
CA LYS A 204 -12.57 33.83 6.38
C LYS A 204 -13.14 32.41 6.26
N LEU A 205 -12.74 31.65 5.24
CA LEU A 205 -13.15 30.26 5.05
C LEU A 205 -12.30 29.26 5.83
N VAL A 206 -11.08 29.63 6.25
CA VAL A 206 -10.17 28.75 7.00
C VAL A 206 -10.84 28.08 8.21
N PRO A 207 -11.61 28.77 9.06
CA PRO A 207 -12.31 28.11 10.18
C PRO A 207 -13.38 27.11 9.74
N ARG A 208 -13.99 27.29 8.56
CA ARG A 208 -14.99 26.36 8.02
C ARG A 208 -14.31 25.13 7.43
N VAL A 209 -13.20 25.33 6.70
CA VAL A 209 -12.36 24.24 6.18
C VAL A 209 -11.78 23.40 7.32
N ALA A 210 -11.30 24.05 8.39
CA ALA A 210 -10.84 23.40 9.61
C ALA A 210 -11.90 22.42 10.18
N ARG A 211 -13.17 22.82 10.25
CA ARG A 211 -14.26 21.92 10.68
C ARG A 211 -14.48 20.73 9.75
N VAL A 212 -14.31 20.92 8.43
CA VAL A 212 -14.38 19.81 7.46
C VAL A 212 -13.26 18.81 7.72
N PHE A 213 -12.04 19.28 8.02
CA PHE A 213 -10.91 18.43 8.35
C PHE A 213 -11.12 17.68 9.67
N GLU A 214 -11.63 18.36 10.70
CA GLU A 214 -11.99 17.75 11.98
C GLU A 214 -13.05 16.66 11.83
N SER A 215 -14.10 16.91 11.03
CA SER A 215 -15.16 15.94 10.79
C SER A 215 -14.70 14.66 10.09
N HIS A 216 -13.58 14.72 9.37
CA HIS A 216 -12.96 13.56 8.71
C HIS A 216 -11.73 13.01 9.47
N GLY A 217 -11.42 13.56 10.65
CA GLY A 217 -10.32 13.09 11.50
C GLY A 217 -8.92 13.37 10.95
N LEU A 218 -8.77 14.35 10.05
CA LEU A 218 -7.47 14.70 9.47
C LEU A 218 -6.65 15.57 10.44
N PRO A 219 -5.37 15.23 10.70
CA PRO A 219 -4.49 16.08 11.48
C PRO A 219 -4.16 17.34 10.66
N TYR A 220 -4.39 18.52 11.22
CA TYR A 220 -4.02 19.78 10.57
C TYR A 220 -3.53 20.79 11.59
N THR A 221 -2.69 21.71 11.11
CA THR A 221 -2.27 22.88 11.88
C THR A 221 -2.88 24.13 11.26
N LYS A 222 -3.40 25.06 12.06
CA LYS A 222 -3.94 26.34 11.56
C LYS A 222 -2.91 27.12 10.73
N HIS A 223 -1.63 27.00 11.11
CA HIS A 223 -0.52 27.57 10.36
C HIS A 223 -0.44 26.97 8.94
N ASP A 224 -0.60 25.66 8.78
CA ASP A 224 -0.51 24.97 7.48
C ASP A 224 -1.64 25.39 6.54
N LEU A 225 -2.88 25.49 7.04
CA LEU A 225 -4.01 26.02 6.26
C LEU A 225 -3.74 27.46 5.78
N THR A 226 -3.18 28.29 6.66
CA THR A 226 -2.86 29.70 6.36
C THR A 226 -1.68 29.83 5.40
N CYS A 227 -0.66 28.99 5.56
CA CYS A 227 0.52 28.97 4.70
C CYS A 227 0.15 28.48 3.30
N MET A 228 -0.69 27.45 3.21
CA MET A 228 -1.16 26.93 1.93
C MET A 228 -1.93 27.96 1.11
N LEU A 229 -2.75 28.80 1.74
CA LEU A 229 -3.41 29.92 1.05
C LEU A 229 -2.43 30.88 0.35
N LYS A 230 -1.18 30.99 0.82
CA LYS A 230 -0.16 31.81 0.17
C LYS A 230 0.46 31.13 -1.05
N LEU A 231 0.43 29.80 -1.09
CA LEU A 231 1.07 28.95 -2.10
C LEU A 231 0.07 28.42 -3.15
N MET A 232 -1.23 28.63 -2.95
CA MET A 232 -2.30 28.19 -3.86
C MET A 232 -2.33 28.92 -5.20
N ASP A 233 -1.90 30.18 -5.20
CA ASP A 233 -1.86 31.08 -6.37
C ASP A 233 -0.80 30.57 -7.37
N THR A 234 -1.22 29.65 -8.24
CA THR A 234 -0.30 28.89 -9.10
C THR A 234 0.13 29.73 -10.31
N ASP A 235 -0.73 30.63 -10.75
CA ASP A 235 -0.49 31.53 -11.88
C ASP A 235 0.11 32.89 -11.47
N ALA A 236 0.33 33.11 -10.17
CA ALA A 236 0.78 34.37 -9.58
C ALA A 236 -0.09 35.55 -10.04
N SER A 237 -1.39 35.34 -10.20
CA SER A 237 -2.37 36.39 -10.52
C SER A 237 -2.63 37.30 -9.32
N GLY A 238 -2.37 36.83 -8.11
CA GLY A 238 -2.67 37.51 -6.84
C GLY A 238 -4.04 37.12 -6.28
N ASN A 239 -4.90 36.51 -7.09
CA ASN A 239 -6.20 35.96 -6.68
C ASN A 239 -6.19 34.43 -6.81
N ILE A 240 -7.19 33.77 -6.24
CA ILE A 240 -7.28 32.32 -6.23
C ILE A 240 -8.64 31.90 -6.78
N ASN A 241 -8.64 31.04 -7.80
CA ASN A 241 -9.88 30.50 -8.36
C ASN A 241 -10.36 29.24 -7.62
N LYS A 242 -11.59 28.79 -7.91
CA LYS A 242 -12.21 27.62 -7.26
C LYS A 242 -11.38 26.34 -7.41
N LEU A 243 -10.77 26.12 -8.57
CA LEU A 243 -9.98 24.92 -8.84
C LEU A 243 -8.67 24.92 -8.05
N GLU A 244 -7.99 26.06 -7.97
CA GLU A 244 -6.78 26.28 -7.15
C GLU A 244 -7.09 26.10 -5.66
N PHE A 245 -8.22 26.63 -5.20
CA PHE A 245 -8.67 26.44 -3.83
C PHE A 245 -8.92 24.95 -3.52
N CYS A 246 -9.70 24.24 -4.36
CA CYS A 246 -9.97 22.82 -4.11
C CYS A 246 -8.70 21.96 -4.16
N ARG A 247 -7.81 22.23 -5.13
CA ARG A 247 -6.51 21.53 -5.25
C ARG A 247 -5.63 21.77 -4.04
N GLY A 248 -5.50 23.01 -3.59
CA GLY A 248 -4.64 23.30 -2.45
C GLY A 248 -5.18 22.68 -1.15
N ILE A 249 -6.50 22.64 -0.94
CA ILE A 249 -7.08 21.96 0.22
C ILE A 249 -6.86 20.44 0.15
N LEU A 250 -7.06 19.83 -1.03
CA LEU A 250 -6.77 18.41 -1.25
C LEU A 250 -5.30 18.06 -0.94
N GLN A 251 -4.37 18.94 -1.34
CA GLN A 251 -2.95 18.71 -1.13
C GLN A 251 -2.52 18.74 0.34
N ILE A 252 -3.24 19.49 1.19
CA ILE A 252 -3.08 19.41 2.66
C ILE A 252 -3.66 18.09 3.19
N ALA A 253 -4.81 17.67 2.67
CA ALA A 253 -5.47 16.44 3.09
C ALA A 253 -4.68 15.17 2.73
N GLU A 254 -3.82 15.22 1.71
CA GLU A 254 -3.08 14.06 1.21
C GLU A 254 -1.85 13.63 2.05
N GLU A 255 -1.55 14.30 3.17
CA GLU A 255 -0.43 13.98 4.10
C GLU A 255 0.99 13.87 3.48
N VAL A 256 1.17 14.19 2.20
CA VAL A 256 2.50 14.28 1.58
C VAL A 256 2.92 15.74 1.61
N ARG A 257 3.77 16.07 2.58
CA ARG A 257 4.60 17.29 2.53
C ARG A 257 5.32 17.29 1.19
N PRO A 258 5.05 18.30 0.36
CA PRO A 258 6.15 19.20 0.13
C PRO A 258 5.64 20.64 0.06
N VAL A 259 5.29 21.20 1.21
CA VAL A 259 5.21 22.67 1.36
C VAL A 259 6.48 23.29 0.76
N LEU A 260 7.66 22.68 0.99
CA LEU A 260 8.92 23.08 0.36
C LEU A 260 8.96 22.99 -1.18
N VAL A 261 8.43 21.93 -1.81
CA VAL A 261 8.50 21.82 -3.29
C VAL A 261 7.52 22.79 -3.93
N MET A 262 6.36 23.02 -3.31
CA MET A 262 5.43 24.06 -3.76
C MET A 262 5.95 25.46 -3.53
N GLU A 263 6.57 25.73 -2.38
CA GLU A 263 7.21 27.01 -2.08
C GLU A 263 8.30 27.29 -3.14
N LEU A 264 9.12 26.29 -3.44
CA LEU A 264 10.12 26.36 -4.52
C LEU A 264 9.47 26.57 -5.90
N HIS A 265 8.35 25.90 -6.19
CA HIS A 265 7.64 26.05 -7.46
C HIS A 265 6.98 27.44 -7.60
N TYR A 266 6.33 27.93 -6.54
CA TYR A 266 5.71 29.25 -6.48
C TYR A 266 6.77 30.34 -6.62
N ASP A 267 7.87 30.27 -5.86
CA ASP A 267 8.98 31.23 -5.94
C ASP A 267 9.61 31.24 -7.33
N SER A 268 9.77 30.05 -7.93
CA SER A 268 10.28 29.92 -9.31
C SER A 268 9.33 30.59 -10.30
N MET A 269 8.03 30.28 -10.26
CA MET A 269 7.03 30.86 -11.17
C MET A 269 6.92 32.38 -11.01
N ALA A 270 6.88 32.88 -9.78
CA ALA A 270 6.86 34.30 -9.48
C ALA A 270 8.13 35.00 -10.01
N TYR A 271 9.30 34.39 -9.82
CA TYR A 271 10.56 34.89 -10.34
C TYR A 271 10.59 34.91 -11.89
N PHE A 272 10.16 33.82 -12.53
CA PHE A 272 10.08 33.73 -13.99
C PHE A 272 9.12 34.76 -14.57
N LYS A 273 7.93 34.93 -14.00
CA LYS A 273 6.94 35.93 -14.44
C LYS A 273 7.50 37.35 -14.33
N LYS A 274 8.18 37.67 -13.21
CA LYS A 274 8.83 38.98 -13.00
C LYS A 274 9.99 39.23 -13.97
N ARG A 275 10.77 38.21 -14.31
CA ARG A 275 11.84 38.27 -15.33
C ARG A 275 11.26 38.46 -16.73
N MET A 276 10.21 37.71 -17.06
CA MET A 276 9.57 37.71 -18.36
C MET A 276 8.87 39.06 -18.65
N SER A 277 8.16 39.61 -17.66
CA SER A 277 7.54 40.94 -17.79
C SER A 277 8.57 42.06 -17.97
N ARG A 278 9.71 42.01 -17.27
CA ARG A 278 10.83 42.93 -17.51
C ARG A 278 11.41 42.78 -18.92
N CYS A 279 11.53 41.54 -19.41
CA CYS A 279 12.04 41.29 -20.75
C CYS A 279 11.10 41.87 -21.81
N GLU A 280 9.79 41.62 -21.66
CA GLU A 280 8.76 42.17 -22.54
C GLU A 280 8.75 43.71 -22.53
N SER A 281 8.91 44.31 -21.36
CA SER A 281 9.02 45.77 -21.20
C SER A 281 10.21 46.35 -21.97
N ARG A 282 11.38 45.68 -21.89
CA ARG A 282 12.61 46.11 -22.61
C ARG A 282 12.51 45.89 -24.11
N LEU A 283 11.87 44.81 -24.56
CA LEU A 283 11.58 44.57 -25.98
C LEU A 283 10.65 45.63 -26.54
N ARG A 284 9.60 46.03 -25.80
CA ARG A 284 8.72 47.14 -26.20
C ARG A 284 9.48 48.47 -26.29
N SER A 285 10.35 48.79 -25.32
CA SER A 285 11.13 50.03 -25.39
C SER A 285 12.11 50.04 -26.57
N LEU A 286 12.74 48.89 -26.88
CA LEU A 286 13.59 48.73 -28.06
C LEU A 286 12.80 48.88 -29.36
N SER A 287 11.61 48.29 -29.45
CA SER A 287 10.73 48.44 -30.61
C SER A 287 10.34 49.90 -30.84
N VAL A 288 10.04 50.65 -29.78
CA VAL A 288 9.73 52.09 -29.86
C VAL A 288 10.96 52.90 -30.30
N HIS A 289 12.15 52.62 -29.76
CA HIS A 289 13.39 53.28 -30.19
C HIS A 289 13.76 52.97 -31.65
N ILE A 290 13.58 51.73 -32.10
CA ILE A 290 13.83 51.36 -33.50
C ILE A 290 12.87 52.13 -34.41
N LYS A 291 11.57 52.23 -34.05
CA LYS A 291 10.60 53.03 -34.82
C LYS A 291 10.95 54.53 -34.85
N SER A 292 11.42 55.11 -33.74
CA SER A 292 11.81 56.52 -33.71
C SER A 292 13.07 56.81 -34.53
N VAL A 293 14.06 55.90 -34.53
CA VAL A 293 15.26 56.04 -35.36
C VAL A 293 14.91 55.90 -36.85
N PHE A 294 14.05 54.96 -37.21
CA PHE A 294 13.60 54.80 -38.60
C PHE A 294 12.80 56.01 -39.10
N SER A 295 12.05 56.68 -38.21
CA SER A 295 11.34 57.93 -38.51
C SER A 295 12.25 59.16 -38.65
N LEU A 296 13.49 59.11 -38.15
CA LEU A 296 14.47 60.21 -38.29
C LEU A 296 15.37 60.06 -39.53
N MET A 297 15.38 58.87 -40.13
CA MET A 297 16.15 58.56 -41.34
C MET A 297 15.35 58.72 -42.65
N ASN A 298 14.03 58.89 -42.55
CA ASN A 298 13.13 59.22 -43.66
C ASN A 298 12.76 60.71 -43.61
#